data_AF-A0A2R2MSL8-F1
#
_entry.id   AF-A0A2R2MSL8-F1
#
_cell.length_a   1.000
_cell.length_b   1.000
_cell.length_c   1.000
_cell.angle_alpha   90.00
_cell.angle_beta   90.00
_cell.angle_gamma   90.00
#
_symmetry.space_group_name_H-M   'P 1'
#
loop_
_entity.id
_entity.type
_entity.pdbx_description
1 polymer ?
#
loop_
_entity_poly.entity_id
_entity_poly.type
_entity_poly.pdbx_seq_one_letter_code
_entity_poly.pdbx_strand_id
1 'polypeptide(L)'
;MTNSFITLISDTKWISQCFNVKTGQPLITMTCEQPPGTAMILMKNAFHGKATNRHWASFDSSKCYKANGVDSKCIYCPEDCIDDSLTMAYDWTKCTGTSNCTHYVMQTNMPKCPKQYSDYLYLEYVCIPKVDVFDVCSQPERWVRDGYISSPNYPNHYQASQACKCSLEASWGESGVEFQIYELLLEENKDKEFSTQQ
;
A
#
# COMPACT_ATOMS: atom_id res chain seq x y z
N MET A 1 14.04 27.43 -23.97
CA MET A 1 13.16 26.95 -22.88
C MET A 1 13.42 25.47 -22.71
N THR A 2 14.20 25.09 -21.71
CA THR A 2 14.55 23.70 -21.42
C THR A 2 13.44 23.07 -20.58
N ASN A 3 12.72 22.12 -21.17
CA ASN A 3 11.78 21.28 -20.45
C ASN A 3 12.56 20.35 -19.52
N SER A 4 12.67 20.73 -18.25
CA SER A 4 13.07 19.79 -17.20
C SER A 4 11.86 18.94 -16.86
N PHE A 5 11.84 17.70 -17.35
CA PHE A 5 10.96 16.67 -16.81
C PHE A 5 11.45 16.33 -15.40
N ILE A 6 10.76 16.82 -14.38
CA ILE A 6 10.91 16.27 -13.03
C ILE A 6 9.96 15.07 -12.98
N THR A 7 10.53 13.90 -13.25
CA THR A 7 9.85 12.63 -13.01
C THR A 7 9.84 12.38 -11.51
N LEU A 8 8.81 12.84 -10.78
CA LEU A 8 8.54 12.39 -9.41
C LEU A 8 7.79 11.06 -9.46
N ILE A 9 8.37 10.04 -10.11
CA ILE A 9 7.90 8.67 -9.87
C ILE A 9 8.58 8.27 -8.57
N SER A 10 7.81 8.22 -7.49
CA SER A 10 8.29 7.57 -6.27
C SER A 10 8.63 6.13 -6.62
N ASP A 11 9.90 5.75 -6.49
CA ASP A 11 10.35 4.41 -6.83
C ASP A 11 9.58 3.39 -5.99
N THR A 12 8.91 2.47 -6.69
CA THR A 12 8.24 1.34 -6.06
C THR A 12 9.26 0.54 -5.26
N LYS A 13 8.91 0.25 -4.02
CA LYS A 13 9.65 -0.62 -3.11
C LYS A 13 8.90 -1.91 -2.91
N TRP A 14 9.65 -2.99 -2.78
CA TRP A 14 9.12 -4.33 -2.53
C TRP A 14 9.85 -4.97 -1.36
N ILE A 15 9.09 -5.68 -0.53
CA ILE A 15 9.60 -6.47 0.59
C ILE A 15 8.91 -7.82 0.63
N SER A 16 9.60 -8.84 1.15
CA SER A 16 9.04 -10.17 1.31
C SER A 16 9.52 -10.82 2.59
N GLN A 17 8.61 -11.48 3.31
CA GLN A 17 8.91 -12.21 4.54
C GLN A 17 8.63 -13.70 4.36
N CYS A 18 9.63 -14.52 4.63
CA CYS A 18 9.55 -15.98 4.63
C CYS A 18 8.80 -16.50 5.86
N PHE A 19 8.04 -17.59 5.71
CA PHE A 19 7.43 -18.30 6.85
C PHE A 19 8.15 -19.60 7.25
N ASN A 20 9.10 -20.10 6.46
CA ASN A 20 9.77 -21.39 6.68
C ASN A 20 11.12 -21.28 7.42
N VAL A 21 11.33 -20.22 8.21
CA VAL A 21 12.57 -20.00 8.97
C VAL A 21 12.33 -20.37 10.43
N LYS A 22 13.18 -21.26 10.98
CA LYS A 22 13.11 -21.77 12.37
C LYS A 22 13.39 -20.71 13.46
N THR A 23 13.31 -19.43 13.14
CA THR A 23 13.83 -18.33 13.96
C THR A 23 12.81 -17.22 14.09
N GLY A 24 12.32 -17.02 15.33
CA GLY A 24 11.53 -15.84 15.72
C GLY A 24 10.13 -15.76 15.12
N GLN A 25 9.38 -14.75 15.57
CA GLN A 25 8.12 -14.36 14.95
C GLN A 25 8.43 -13.58 13.66
N PRO A 26 7.83 -13.93 12.50
CA PRO A 26 8.10 -13.22 11.25
C PRO A 26 7.62 -11.77 11.35
N LEU A 27 8.45 -10.84 10.88
CA LEU A 27 8.18 -9.39 10.92
C LEU A 27 8.40 -8.79 9.54
N ILE A 28 7.59 -7.81 9.18
CA ILE A 28 7.81 -6.94 8.03
C ILE A 28 8.09 -5.53 8.55
N THR A 29 9.12 -4.88 8.01
CA THR A 29 9.43 -3.48 8.28
C THR A 29 9.49 -2.70 6.97
N MET A 30 8.69 -1.64 6.89
CA MET A 30 8.66 -0.70 5.77
C MET A 30 9.21 0.64 6.22
N THR A 31 10.05 1.26 5.38
CA THR A 31 10.67 2.55 5.70
C THR A 31 10.73 3.47 4.48
N CYS A 32 10.34 4.71 4.73
CA CYS A 32 10.66 5.83 3.85
C CYS A 32 11.86 6.58 4.45
N GLU A 33 13.01 6.35 3.84
CA GLU A 33 14.28 6.89 4.29
C GLU A 33 14.45 8.36 3.88
N GLN A 34 15.22 9.06 4.71
CA GLN A 34 15.81 10.41 4.65
C GLN A 34 15.28 11.44 3.61
N PRO A 35 14.90 12.66 4.06
CA PRO A 35 14.87 13.09 5.45
C PRO A 35 13.78 12.35 6.28
N PRO A 36 14.02 12.07 7.58
CA PRO A 36 13.03 11.39 8.40
C PRO A 36 11.77 12.25 8.50
N GLY A 37 10.63 11.66 8.22
CA GLY A 37 9.35 12.34 8.34
C GLY A 37 8.99 13.28 7.17
N THR A 38 9.77 13.34 6.08
CA THR A 38 9.38 14.09 4.87
C THR A 38 8.65 13.26 3.84
N ALA A 39 8.69 11.93 3.96
CA ALA A 39 7.94 11.02 3.13
C ALA A 39 7.08 10.09 4.00
N MET A 40 6.03 9.56 3.40
CA MET A 40 5.13 8.61 4.00
C MET A 40 4.91 7.41 3.10
N ILE A 41 4.63 6.27 3.73
CA ILE A 41 4.34 5.01 3.07
C ILE A 41 2.96 5.13 2.43
N LEU A 42 2.88 4.77 1.15
CA LEU A 42 1.63 4.48 0.47
C LEU A 42 1.66 3.02 0.02
N MET A 43 0.82 2.20 0.64
CA MET A 43 0.67 0.80 0.29
C MET A 43 0.04 0.66 -1.10
N LYS A 44 0.61 -0.23 -1.93
CA LYS A 44 0.09 -0.53 -3.28
C LYS A 44 -0.50 -1.92 -3.35
N ASN A 45 0.20 -2.90 -2.81
CA ASN A 45 -0.25 -4.28 -2.84
C ASN A 45 0.34 -5.07 -1.67
N ALA A 46 -0.39 -6.09 -1.21
CA ALA A 46 0.11 -7.05 -0.25
C ALA A 46 -0.61 -8.39 -0.45
N PHE A 47 0.12 -9.49 -0.48
CA PHE A 47 -0.49 -10.81 -0.61
C PHE A 47 0.41 -11.93 -0.11
N HIS A 48 -0.25 -13.00 0.33
CA HIS A 48 0.41 -14.25 0.60
C HIS A 48 0.68 -14.98 -0.72
N GLY A 49 1.86 -15.59 -0.82
CA GLY A 49 2.28 -16.32 -2.00
C GLY A 49 2.85 -17.69 -1.69
N LYS A 50 2.74 -18.57 -2.68
CA LYS A 50 3.23 -19.94 -2.67
C LYS A 50 4.22 -20.10 -3.82
N ALA A 51 5.47 -20.40 -3.50
CA ALA A 51 6.49 -20.52 -4.52
C ALA A 51 6.20 -21.76 -5.40
N THR A 52 6.18 -21.57 -6.72
CA THR A 52 6.13 -22.72 -7.64
C THR A 52 7.50 -23.38 -7.76
N ASN A 53 7.55 -24.57 -8.36
CA ASN A 53 8.82 -25.27 -8.52
C ASN A 53 9.70 -24.55 -9.56
N ARG A 54 10.83 -23.98 -9.13
CA ARG A 54 11.73 -23.14 -9.95
C ARG A 54 12.85 -23.92 -10.65
N HIS A 55 12.76 -25.25 -10.71
CA HIS A 55 13.81 -26.14 -11.25
C HIS A 55 13.70 -26.49 -12.74
N TRP A 56 12.83 -25.82 -13.50
CA TRP A 56 12.59 -26.11 -14.93
C TRP A 56 13.44 -25.20 -15.83
N ALA A 57 13.84 -25.73 -17.01
CA ALA A 57 14.85 -25.12 -17.88
C ALA A 57 14.51 -23.72 -18.44
N SER A 58 13.24 -23.32 -18.39
CA SER A 58 12.73 -22.03 -18.88
C SER A 58 12.29 -21.07 -17.78
N PHE A 59 12.62 -21.36 -16.51
CA PHE A 59 12.39 -20.41 -15.42
C PHE A 59 13.27 -19.17 -15.58
N ASP A 60 12.63 -18.01 -15.78
CA ASP A 60 13.31 -16.74 -15.90
C ASP A 60 13.26 -15.95 -14.59
N SER A 61 14.31 -16.09 -13.78
CA SER A 61 14.41 -15.41 -12.50
C SER A 61 14.54 -13.87 -12.58
N SER A 62 14.71 -13.32 -13.78
CA SER A 62 14.75 -11.85 -14.01
C SER A 62 13.36 -11.22 -13.91
N LYS A 63 12.30 -12.00 -14.09
CA LYS A 63 10.90 -11.55 -13.97
C LYS A 63 10.37 -11.53 -12.54
N CYS A 64 11.20 -11.91 -11.58
CA CYS A 64 10.81 -12.01 -10.19
C CYS A 64 11.21 -10.77 -9.40
N TYR A 65 10.37 -10.39 -8.45
CA TYR A 65 10.53 -9.23 -7.59
C TYR A 65 11.31 -9.63 -6.33
N LYS A 66 12.56 -9.18 -6.26
CA LYS A 66 13.52 -9.52 -5.21
C LYS A 66 13.78 -8.30 -4.33
N ALA A 67 13.53 -8.41 -3.04
CA ALA A 67 14.01 -7.43 -2.08
C ALA A 67 15.52 -7.63 -1.85
N ASN A 68 16.25 -6.55 -1.63
CA ASN A 68 17.70 -6.58 -1.43
C ASN A 68 18.06 -7.45 -0.21
N GLY A 69 18.98 -8.41 -0.40
CA GLY A 69 19.49 -9.27 0.67
C GLY A 69 18.53 -10.37 1.15
N VAL A 70 17.42 -10.64 0.45
CA VAL A 70 16.45 -11.68 0.82
C VAL A 70 16.81 -13.04 0.22
N ASP A 71 16.54 -14.12 0.97
CA ASP A 71 16.66 -15.51 0.49
C ASP A 71 15.91 -15.68 -0.83
N SER A 72 16.57 -16.30 -1.80
CA SER A 72 16.00 -16.72 -3.08
C SER A 72 14.64 -17.45 -3.01
N LYS A 73 14.32 -18.04 -1.85
CA LYS A 73 13.06 -18.75 -1.58
C LYS A 73 11.87 -17.85 -1.27
N CYS A 74 12.10 -16.56 -0.99
CA CYS A 74 11.07 -15.60 -0.59
C CYS A 74 11.06 -14.39 -1.52
N ILE A 75 11.05 -14.73 -2.79
CA ILE A 75 10.96 -13.83 -3.92
C ILE A 75 9.58 -14.08 -4.53
N TYR A 76 8.85 -13.02 -4.86
CA TYR A 76 7.64 -13.17 -5.66
C TYR A 76 7.99 -13.29 -7.14
N CYS A 77 7.49 -14.33 -7.80
CA CYS A 77 7.51 -14.48 -9.24
C CYS A 77 6.06 -14.47 -9.77
N PRO A 78 5.79 -13.92 -10.98
CA PRO A 78 4.43 -13.89 -11.55
C PRO A 78 3.75 -15.26 -11.67
N GLU A 79 4.53 -16.34 -11.75
CA GLU A 79 4.03 -17.71 -11.81
C GLU A 79 3.78 -18.35 -10.44
N ASP A 80 4.12 -17.68 -9.35
CA ASP A 80 3.82 -18.17 -8.01
C ASP A 80 2.30 -18.20 -7.79
N CYS A 81 1.83 -19.18 -7.02
CA CYS A 81 0.40 -19.24 -6.71
C CYS A 81 0.08 -18.19 -5.64
N ILE A 82 -0.88 -17.33 -5.95
CA ILE A 82 -1.44 -16.33 -5.04
C ILE A 82 -2.91 -16.65 -4.79
N ASP A 83 -3.37 -16.42 -3.57
CA ASP A 83 -4.78 -16.48 -3.26
C ASP A 83 -5.30 -15.04 -3.15
N ASP A 84 -5.87 -14.56 -4.25
CA ASP A 84 -6.42 -13.22 -4.41
C ASP A 84 -7.52 -12.90 -3.38
N SER A 85 -8.19 -13.93 -2.84
CA SER A 85 -9.21 -13.76 -1.81
C SER A 85 -8.64 -13.37 -0.44
N LEU A 86 -7.31 -13.47 -0.27
CA LEU A 86 -6.58 -13.18 0.96
C LEU A 86 -5.69 -11.93 0.85
N THR A 87 -5.89 -11.11 -0.20
CA THR A 87 -5.12 -9.87 -0.45
C THR A 87 -5.19 -8.85 0.69
N MET A 88 -6.13 -8.98 1.63
CA MET A 88 -6.21 -8.14 2.83
C MET A 88 -6.03 -8.93 4.14
N ALA A 89 -5.11 -9.90 4.19
CA ALA A 89 -4.83 -10.65 5.42
C ALA A 89 -4.45 -9.73 6.61
N TYR A 90 -3.98 -8.52 6.35
CA TYR A 90 -3.64 -7.53 7.36
C TYR A 90 -4.25 -6.17 7.03
N ASP A 91 -4.55 -5.44 8.10
CA ASP A 91 -4.98 -4.06 8.03
C ASP A 91 -3.77 -3.13 7.84
N TRP A 92 -3.33 -3.01 6.59
CA TRP A 92 -2.18 -2.17 6.23
C TRP A 92 -2.46 -0.66 6.30
N THR A 93 -3.71 -0.26 6.53
CA THR A 93 -4.08 1.16 6.75
C THR A 93 -3.28 1.78 7.89
N LYS A 94 -2.90 0.96 8.88
CA LYS A 94 -2.05 1.36 10.02
C LYS A 94 -0.62 1.72 9.63
N CYS A 95 -0.15 1.28 8.46
CA CYS A 95 1.18 1.59 7.96
C CYS A 95 1.16 2.75 6.96
N THR A 96 0.12 2.83 6.12
CA THR A 96 -0.05 3.95 5.19
C THR A 96 -0.05 5.29 5.96
N GLY A 97 0.56 6.33 5.42
CA GLY A 97 0.69 7.63 6.11
C GLY A 97 1.82 7.75 7.13
N THR A 98 2.40 6.64 7.56
CA THR A 98 3.57 6.65 8.46
C THR A 98 4.89 6.67 7.67
N SER A 99 6.00 7.09 8.27
CA SER A 99 7.34 7.01 7.64
C SER A 99 8.06 5.68 7.92
N ASN A 100 7.63 4.96 8.96
CA ASN A 100 8.15 3.66 9.36
C ASN A 100 6.98 2.85 9.94
N CYS A 101 6.83 1.62 9.48
CA CYS A 101 5.88 0.67 10.04
C CYS A 101 6.55 -0.69 10.21
N THR A 102 6.34 -1.32 11.37
CA THR A 102 6.73 -2.71 11.61
C THR A 102 5.51 -3.52 12.04
N HIS A 103 5.29 -4.66 11.41
CA HIS A 103 4.13 -5.50 11.67
C HIS A 103 4.53 -6.98 11.79
N TYR A 104 3.94 -7.68 12.75
CA TYR A 104 4.08 -9.14 12.87
C TYR A 104 3.20 -9.83 11.85
N VAL A 105 3.75 -10.82 11.15
CA VAL A 105 3.04 -11.51 10.08
C VAL A 105 3.15 -13.02 10.29
N MET A 106 2.12 -13.73 9.91
CA MET A 106 1.99 -15.18 10.12
C MET A 106 1.65 -15.88 8.82
N GLN A 107 2.05 -17.14 8.73
CA GLN A 107 1.66 -18.00 7.64
C GLN A 107 0.14 -18.14 7.60
N THR A 108 -0.46 -18.08 6.41
CA THR A 108 -1.91 -18.26 6.25
C THR A 108 -2.24 -19.47 5.40
N ASN A 109 -3.44 -20.02 5.59
CA ASN A 109 -4.00 -21.05 4.74
C ASN A 109 -4.49 -20.43 3.41
N MET A 110 -3.98 -20.90 2.29
CA MET A 110 -4.26 -20.49 0.92
C MET A 110 -5.03 -21.60 0.18
N PRO A 111 -6.37 -21.68 0.36
CA PRO A 111 -7.17 -22.79 -0.17
C PRO A 111 -7.14 -22.91 -1.70
N LYS A 112 -6.90 -21.82 -2.44
CA LYS A 112 -6.77 -21.86 -3.90
C LYS A 112 -5.42 -22.37 -4.40
N CYS A 113 -4.43 -22.55 -3.51
CA CYS A 113 -3.07 -22.93 -3.89
C CYS A 113 -2.72 -24.37 -3.52
N PRO A 114 -1.86 -25.04 -4.32
CA PRO A 114 -1.34 -26.35 -3.97
C PRO A 114 -0.49 -26.27 -2.70
N LYS A 115 -0.68 -27.21 -1.77
CA LYS A 115 -0.06 -27.23 -0.43
C LYS A 115 -0.48 -26.02 0.41
N GLN A 116 -1.56 -26.22 1.14
CA GLN A 116 -2.42 -25.29 1.86
C GLN A 116 -1.82 -24.06 2.56
N TYR A 117 -0.52 -23.96 2.88
CA TYR A 117 0.01 -22.79 3.60
C TYR A 117 0.95 -21.93 2.76
N SER A 118 0.89 -20.60 2.94
CA SER A 118 1.74 -19.64 2.22
C SER A 118 3.22 -19.84 2.52
N ASP A 119 4.11 -19.67 1.55
CA ASP A 119 5.57 -19.75 1.79
C ASP A 119 6.16 -18.40 2.20
N TYR A 120 5.55 -17.31 1.71
CA TYR A 120 5.94 -15.94 2.02
C TYR A 120 4.74 -14.98 2.00
N LEU A 121 4.97 -13.78 2.51
CA LEU A 121 4.13 -12.60 2.33
C LEU A 121 4.92 -11.56 1.52
N TYR A 122 4.34 -11.06 0.45
CA TYR A 122 4.91 -10.02 -0.43
C TYR A 122 4.17 -8.71 -0.24
N LEU A 123 4.89 -7.60 -0.16
CA LEU A 123 4.34 -6.25 -0.13
C LEU A 123 5.00 -5.37 -1.19
N GLU A 124 4.19 -4.48 -1.76
CA GLU A 124 4.57 -3.41 -2.65
C GLU A 124 4.09 -2.08 -2.06
N TYR A 125 4.98 -1.11 -1.95
CA TYR A 125 4.67 0.22 -1.42
C TYR A 125 5.54 1.27 -2.10
N VAL A 126 5.11 2.52 -2.04
CA VAL A 126 5.90 3.67 -2.49
C VAL A 126 6.09 4.65 -1.35
N CYS A 127 7.13 5.47 -1.44
CA CYS A 127 7.34 6.57 -0.51
C CYS A 127 6.94 7.88 -1.19
N ILE A 128 5.81 8.44 -0.76
CA ILE A 128 5.32 9.71 -1.30
C ILE A 128 5.82 10.88 -0.45
N PRO A 129 6.33 11.96 -1.05
CA PRO A 129 6.71 13.16 -0.30
C PRO A 129 5.49 13.79 0.36
N LYS A 130 5.59 14.17 1.64
CA LYS A 130 4.50 14.85 2.35
C LYS A 130 4.13 16.20 1.74
N VAL A 131 5.07 16.84 1.03
CA VAL A 131 4.83 18.11 0.32
C VAL A 131 3.90 17.97 -0.87
N ASP A 132 3.64 16.74 -1.32
CA ASP A 132 2.72 16.41 -2.42
C ASP A 132 1.36 15.93 -1.89
N VAL A 133 1.17 15.92 -0.55
CA VAL A 133 -0.06 15.53 0.12
C VAL A 133 -0.83 16.76 0.56
N PHE A 134 -2.05 16.88 0.07
CA PHE A 134 -2.98 17.97 0.33
C PHE A 134 -4.00 17.55 1.39
N ASP A 135 -4.05 18.32 2.47
CA ASP A 135 -5.14 18.20 3.44
C ASP A 135 -6.43 18.76 2.81
N VAL A 136 -7.44 17.89 2.72
CA VAL A 136 -8.75 18.20 2.11
C VAL A 136 -9.49 19.38 2.78
N CYS A 137 -9.16 19.70 4.03
CA CYS A 137 -9.75 20.79 4.80
C CYS A 137 -8.92 22.09 4.75
N SER A 138 -7.61 22.00 4.54
CA SER A 138 -6.72 23.17 4.68
C SER A 138 -6.69 24.09 3.46
N GLN A 139 -7.32 23.69 2.34
CA GLN A 139 -7.61 24.51 1.14
C GLN A 139 -6.54 25.55 0.69
N PRO A 140 -5.23 25.27 0.64
CA PRO A 140 -4.34 26.20 -0.05
C PRO A 140 -4.60 26.11 -1.56
N GLU A 141 -4.88 27.24 -2.20
CA GLU A 141 -4.93 27.30 -3.67
C GLU A 141 -3.53 26.98 -4.22
N ARG A 142 -3.41 25.86 -4.94
CA ARG A 142 -2.14 25.42 -5.52
C ARG A 142 -2.38 24.79 -6.88
N TRP A 143 -1.57 25.21 -7.84
CA TRP A 143 -1.51 24.62 -9.16
C TRP A 143 -0.55 23.44 -9.15
N VAL A 144 -1.08 22.24 -9.38
CA VAL A 144 -0.30 20.99 -9.47
C VAL A 144 -0.71 20.19 -10.69
N ARG A 145 0.18 19.33 -11.16
CA ARG A 145 -0.11 18.35 -12.23
C ARG A 145 -0.62 17.03 -11.67
N ASP A 146 -0.15 16.69 -10.48
CA ASP A 146 -0.43 15.47 -9.75
C ASP A 146 -0.21 15.72 -8.25
N GLY A 147 -0.70 14.80 -7.43
CA GLY A 147 -0.58 14.87 -5.99
C GLY A 147 -1.51 13.90 -5.30
N TYR A 148 -1.52 13.97 -3.97
CA TYR A 148 -2.33 13.11 -3.11
C TYR A 148 -3.22 13.97 -2.24
N ILE A 149 -4.43 13.50 -1.94
CA ILE A 149 -5.33 14.16 -1.01
C ILE A 149 -5.55 13.25 0.18
N SER A 150 -5.47 13.79 1.39
CA SER A 150 -5.76 13.07 2.63
C SER A 150 -6.73 13.85 3.51
N SER A 151 -7.40 13.15 4.43
CA SER A 151 -8.08 13.80 5.55
C SER A 151 -7.05 14.46 6.48
N PRO A 152 -7.46 15.47 7.27
CA PRO A 152 -6.65 15.95 8.39
C PRO A 152 -6.30 14.82 9.32
N ASN A 153 -5.08 14.87 9.85
CA ASN A 153 -4.52 13.94 10.83
C ASN A 153 -4.30 12.50 10.33
N TYR A 154 -4.61 12.20 9.06
CA TYR A 154 -4.30 10.91 8.45
C TYR A 154 -2.84 10.50 8.74
N PRO A 155 -2.57 9.26 9.21
CA PRO A 155 -3.47 8.09 9.22
C PRO A 155 -4.38 7.97 10.45
N ASN A 156 -4.40 8.95 11.35
CA ASN A 156 -5.32 8.93 12.49
C ASN A 156 -6.75 9.23 12.03
N HIS A 157 -7.71 8.80 12.85
CA HIS A 157 -9.12 9.07 12.60
C HIS A 157 -9.41 10.55 12.47
N TYR A 158 -10.28 10.84 11.52
CA TYR A 158 -10.86 12.14 11.33
C TYR A 158 -11.74 12.52 12.53
N GLN A 159 -11.81 13.81 12.88
CA GLN A 159 -12.64 14.23 14.01
C GLN A 159 -14.12 13.96 13.73
N ALA A 160 -14.85 13.54 14.76
CA ALA A 160 -16.28 13.28 14.64
C ALA A 160 -17.02 14.53 14.13
N SER A 161 -18.02 14.32 13.26
CA SER A 161 -18.90 15.36 12.73
C SER A 161 -18.23 16.50 11.95
N GLN A 162 -16.98 16.34 11.52
CA GLN A 162 -16.35 17.30 10.61
C GLN A 162 -16.66 16.91 9.16
N ALA A 163 -17.14 17.84 8.35
CA ALA A 163 -17.32 17.62 6.91
C ALA A 163 -16.42 18.60 6.15
N CYS A 164 -15.50 18.06 5.34
CA CYS A 164 -14.62 18.89 4.52
C CYS A 164 -14.90 18.70 3.05
N LYS A 165 -14.66 19.77 2.30
CA LYS A 165 -14.79 19.83 0.86
C LYS A 165 -13.57 20.56 0.33
N CYS A 166 -13.03 20.10 -0.79
CA CYS A 166 -12.10 20.87 -1.61
C CYS A 166 -12.69 20.98 -3.03
N SER A 167 -12.27 22.01 -3.76
CA SER A 167 -12.60 22.17 -5.18
C SER A 167 -11.34 21.89 -5.99
N LEU A 168 -11.49 21.12 -7.06
CA LEU A 168 -10.42 20.85 -8.01
C LEU A 168 -10.83 21.42 -9.35
N GLU A 169 -9.98 22.30 -9.88
CA GLU A 169 -10.23 23.03 -11.11
C GLU A 169 -9.13 22.69 -12.11
N ALA A 170 -9.51 22.43 -13.36
CA ALA A 170 -8.59 22.18 -14.45
C ALA A 170 -8.80 23.23 -15.55
N SER A 171 -7.71 23.63 -16.20
CA SER A 171 -7.79 24.53 -17.36
C SER A 171 -8.50 23.84 -18.53
N TRP A 172 -9.27 24.60 -19.30
CA TRP A 172 -9.93 24.13 -20.51
C TRP A 172 -8.91 23.63 -21.56
N GLY A 173 -9.25 22.55 -22.28
CA GLY A 173 -8.43 21.99 -23.37
C GLY A 173 -8.11 20.50 -23.15
N GLU A 174 -6.83 20.13 -23.30
CA GLU A 174 -6.34 18.74 -23.16
C GLU A 174 -6.21 18.27 -21.69
N SER A 175 -6.70 19.05 -20.73
CA SER A 175 -6.58 18.72 -19.30
C SER A 175 -7.84 18.01 -18.80
N GLY A 176 -7.65 16.84 -18.21
CA GLY A 176 -8.67 16.10 -17.46
C GLY A 176 -8.19 15.85 -16.03
N VAL A 177 -9.11 15.58 -15.11
CA VAL A 177 -8.78 15.19 -13.73
C VAL A 177 -9.10 13.71 -13.58
N GLU A 178 -8.10 12.91 -13.22
CA GLU A 178 -8.25 11.51 -12.86
C GLU A 178 -8.16 11.34 -11.35
N PHE A 179 -9.07 10.56 -10.76
CA PHE A 179 -9.04 10.23 -9.35
C PHE A 179 -8.80 8.74 -9.15
N GLN A 180 -7.91 8.42 -8.23
CA GLN A 180 -7.72 7.08 -7.71
C GLN A 180 -7.87 7.12 -6.19
N ILE A 181 -8.73 6.26 -5.66
CA ILE A 181 -8.92 6.13 -4.21
C ILE A 181 -7.96 5.04 -3.73
N TYR A 182 -6.96 5.44 -2.95
CA TYR A 182 -6.01 4.50 -2.36
C TYR A 182 -6.50 3.91 -1.04
N GLU A 183 -7.18 4.71 -0.23
CA GLU A 183 -7.75 4.27 1.05
C GLU A 183 -9.01 5.05 1.35
N LEU A 184 -10.04 4.35 1.84
CA LEU A 184 -11.30 4.95 2.25
C LEU A 184 -11.83 4.18 3.46
N LEU A 185 -11.69 4.78 4.64
CA LEU A 185 -12.34 4.32 5.86
C LEU A 185 -13.51 5.25 6.16
N LEU A 186 -14.72 4.70 6.14
CA LEU A 186 -15.93 5.43 6.49
C LEU A 186 -16.32 5.09 7.93
N GLU A 187 -16.90 6.06 8.64
CA GLU A 187 -17.50 5.82 9.95
C GLU A 187 -18.62 4.79 9.82
N GLU A 188 -18.62 3.78 10.71
CA GLU A 188 -19.77 2.89 10.85
C GLU A 188 -20.93 3.69 11.42
N ASN A 189 -21.95 3.90 10.60
CA ASN A 189 -23.17 4.57 11.01
C ASN A 189 -23.89 3.68 12.04
N LYS A 190 -23.67 3.91 13.34
CA LYS A 190 -24.34 3.17 14.42
C LYS A 190 -25.82 3.56 14.58
N ASP A 191 -26.34 4.41 13.71
CA ASP A 191 -27.72 4.86 13.71
C ASP A 191 -28.65 3.85 12.98
N LYS A 192 -28.75 2.63 13.51
CA LYS A 192 -29.87 1.65 13.36
C LYS A 192 -29.83 0.75 14.62
N GLU A 193 -30.82 0.63 15.51
CA GLU A 193 -32.28 0.74 15.44
C GLU A 193 -32.83 1.32 16.76
N PHE A 194 -33.57 2.42 16.70
CA PHE A 194 -34.56 2.78 17.72
C PHE A 194 -35.83 3.25 17.02
N SER A 195 -36.49 2.32 16.32
CA SER A 195 -37.83 2.56 15.79
C SER A 195 -38.54 1.24 15.54
N THR A 196 -39.10 0.66 16.60
CA THR A 196 -40.52 0.30 16.76
C THR A 196 -40.66 -0.75 17.87
N GLN A 197 -41.17 -0.35 19.03
CA GLN A 197 -42.11 -1.20 19.77
C GLN A 197 -43.34 -0.33 20.04
N GLN A 198 -44.45 -0.76 19.42
CA GLN A 198 -45.81 -0.35 19.75
C GLN A 198 -46.18 -0.81 21.16
#